data_AF-A0A1B8B437-F1
#
_entry.id   AF-A0A1B8B437-F1
#
_cell.length_a   1.000
_cell.length_b   1.000
_cell.length_c   1.000
_cell.angle_alpha   90.00
_cell.angle_beta   90.00
_cell.angle_gamma   90.00
#
_symmetry.space_group_name_H-M   'P 1'
#
loop_
_entity.id
_entity.type
_entity.pdbx_description
1 polymer ?
#
loop_
_entity_poly.entity_id
_entity_poly.type
_entity_poly.pdbx_seq_one_letter_code
_entity_poly.pdbx_strand_id
1 'polypeptide(L)'
;MDISRETTLKAASAANIVSEFVAHEQIQTLSDLYDALFKPLASQKQGSLQPDASRTSAVVLCPSAVLSTSETVFSMVKELIETTQSGSLVLVLCGGIGHSTQLMHDAIACHPKYSRITDRVRMLPEAHSMGTDKRDRLAVLVEDTSTNCALNAVNARKVLDANGYTSPLSIVVAQDPTMCRRTVAAFEQVYADKVDEAPTFSSWPTFVPRVAPADSPPLEKVGSLTSLLSYDFSGFEDNRKTDLWSMERFMSLLIGEIPRMRDDEDGYGPRGKGSIVHVDIPQRVEDAWKLLHNLLGQSVR
;
A
#
# COMPACT_ATOMS: atom_id res chain seq x y z
N MET A 1 -31.20 -16.06 1.42
CA MET A 1 -31.51 -15.40 2.70
C MET A 1 -31.49 -13.90 2.46
N ASP A 2 -32.52 -13.17 2.88
CA ASP A 2 -32.47 -11.71 2.83
C ASP A 2 -31.52 -11.20 3.93
N ILE A 3 -30.43 -10.57 3.52
CA ILE A 3 -29.45 -9.97 4.44
C ILE A 3 -30.09 -8.70 5.03
N SER A 4 -30.22 -8.64 6.36
CA SER A 4 -30.85 -7.49 7.02
C SER A 4 -29.99 -6.24 6.92
N ARG A 5 -30.63 -5.05 6.94
CA ARG A 5 -29.92 -3.75 6.99
C ARG A 5 -28.93 -3.66 8.17
N GLU A 6 -29.30 -4.24 9.31
CA GLU A 6 -28.41 -4.34 10.48
C GLU A 6 -27.16 -5.18 10.17
N THR A 7 -27.31 -6.29 9.46
CA THR A 7 -26.18 -7.14 9.03
C THR A 7 -25.27 -6.39 8.06
N THR A 8 -25.84 -5.65 7.11
CA THR A 8 -25.09 -4.80 6.17
C THR A 8 -24.30 -3.71 6.90
N LEU A 9 -24.90 -3.06 7.91
CA LEU A 9 -24.21 -2.06 8.73
C LEU A 9 -23.04 -2.66 9.52
N LYS A 10 -23.24 -3.84 10.13
CA LYS A 10 -22.18 -4.57 10.84
C LYS A 10 -21.04 -4.96 9.90
N ALA A 11 -21.36 -5.45 8.70
CA ALA A 11 -20.37 -5.76 7.68
C ALA A 11 -19.58 -4.52 7.25
N ALA A 12 -20.24 -3.40 6.98
CA ALA A 12 -19.57 -2.15 6.62
C ALA A 12 -18.61 -1.68 7.73
N SER A 13 -19.07 -1.71 8.98
CA SER A 13 -18.25 -1.35 10.14
C SER A 13 -17.04 -2.27 10.28
N ALA A 14 -17.21 -3.58 10.16
CA ALA A 14 -16.12 -4.53 10.23
C ALA A 14 -15.12 -4.37 9.09
N ALA A 15 -15.60 -4.15 7.86
CA ALA A 15 -14.75 -3.88 6.69
C ALA A 15 -13.92 -2.61 6.91
N ASN A 16 -14.52 -1.55 7.47
CA ASN A 16 -13.80 -0.31 7.79
C ASN A 16 -12.72 -0.51 8.86
N ILE A 17 -12.98 -1.32 9.90
CA ILE A 17 -11.98 -1.66 10.93
C ILE A 17 -10.79 -2.40 10.32
N VAL A 18 -11.06 -3.40 9.47
CA VAL A 18 -10.00 -4.18 8.80
C VAL A 18 -9.26 -3.31 7.79
N SER A 19 -9.97 -2.50 6.99
CA SER A 19 -9.42 -1.57 6.01
C SER A 19 -8.45 -0.56 6.65
N GLU A 20 -8.87 0.08 7.73
CA GLU A 20 -8.03 1.02 8.49
C GLU A 20 -6.78 0.33 9.07
N PHE A 21 -6.95 -0.91 9.55
CA PHE A 21 -5.82 -1.70 10.01
C PHE A 21 -4.83 -1.97 8.86
N VAL A 22 -5.26 -2.57 7.75
CA VAL A 22 -4.35 -2.97 6.66
C VAL A 22 -3.72 -1.79 5.92
N ALA A 23 -4.45 -0.67 5.81
CA ALA A 23 -3.94 0.56 5.19
C ALA A 23 -2.87 1.22 6.04
N HIS A 24 -3.09 1.27 7.37
CA HIS A 24 -2.16 1.85 8.34
C HIS A 24 -1.61 3.20 7.86
N GLU A 25 -2.47 4.13 7.47
CA GLU A 25 -2.02 5.39 6.89
C GLU A 25 -1.26 6.24 7.92
N GLN A 26 -0.02 6.59 7.60
CA GLN A 26 0.82 7.47 8.42
C GLN A 26 1.17 8.79 7.72
N ILE A 27 0.87 8.91 6.42
CA ILE A 27 1.18 10.07 5.60
C ILE A 27 -0.08 10.53 4.88
N GLN A 28 -0.58 11.71 5.25
CA GLN A 28 -1.79 12.32 4.66
C GLN A 28 -1.46 13.62 3.93
N THR A 29 -0.44 14.33 4.39
CA THR A 29 -0.06 15.66 3.91
C THR A 29 1.39 15.71 3.44
N LEU A 30 1.75 16.78 2.71
CA LEU A 30 3.13 17.03 2.32
C LEU A 30 4.07 17.17 3.53
N SER A 31 3.55 17.73 4.64
CA SER A 31 4.30 17.86 5.89
C SER A 31 4.60 16.50 6.51
N ASP A 32 3.63 15.58 6.51
CA ASP A 32 3.84 14.22 7.02
C ASP A 32 4.90 13.49 6.19
N LEU A 33 4.85 13.65 4.86
CA LEU A 33 5.83 13.06 3.95
C LEU A 33 7.23 13.63 4.19
N TYR A 34 7.36 14.95 4.33
CA TYR A 34 8.63 15.60 4.67
C TYR A 34 9.17 15.07 6.00
N ASP A 35 8.32 14.96 7.02
CA ASP A 35 8.69 14.50 8.35
C ASP A 35 9.15 13.04 8.34
N ALA A 36 8.39 12.16 7.69
CA ALA A 36 8.72 10.75 7.54
C ALA A 36 10.04 10.54 6.78
N LEU A 37 10.33 11.40 5.79
CA LEU A 37 11.55 11.29 5.00
C LEU A 37 12.78 11.89 5.69
N PHE A 38 12.66 13.08 6.28
CA PHE A 38 13.84 13.89 6.61
C PHE A 38 13.98 14.27 8.09
N LYS A 39 12.96 14.10 8.93
CA LYS A 39 13.13 14.36 10.38
C LYS A 39 13.75 13.15 11.06
N PRO A 40 14.86 13.30 11.79
CA PRO A 40 15.37 12.24 12.63
C PRO A 40 14.33 11.89 13.69
N LEU A 41 14.02 10.61 13.85
CA LEU A 41 13.44 10.12 15.10
C LEU A 41 14.45 10.46 16.21
N ALA A 42 14.00 11.21 17.22
CA ALA A 42 14.84 11.74 18.31
C ALA A 42 15.40 10.67 19.27
N SER A 43 15.63 9.46 18.77
CA SER A 43 15.98 8.25 19.53
C SER A 43 17.26 7.62 19.02
N GLN A 44 18.32 8.41 18.83
CA GLN A 44 19.68 7.89 18.99
C GLN A 44 20.46 8.77 19.98
N LYS A 45 21.08 8.08 20.93
CA LYS A 45 21.77 8.60 22.11
C LYS A 45 22.66 9.79 21.77
N GLN A 46 22.71 10.76 22.67
CA GLN A 46 23.65 11.89 22.67
C GLN A 46 25.07 11.42 22.34
N GLY A 47 25.49 11.69 21.11
CA GLY A 47 26.83 11.45 20.59
C GLY A 47 26.87 11.90 19.13
N SER A 48 27.45 13.08 18.88
CA SER A 48 27.58 13.77 17.58
C SER A 48 26.29 14.11 16.82
N LEU A 49 25.73 15.29 17.13
CA LEU A 49 24.69 15.96 16.34
C LEU A 49 25.32 16.70 15.15
N GLN A 50 25.58 15.99 14.06
CA GLN A 50 25.33 16.55 12.73
C GLN A 50 24.61 15.48 11.91
N PRO A 51 23.43 15.78 11.33
CA PRO A 51 22.82 14.88 10.35
C PRO A 51 23.83 14.70 9.22
N ASP A 52 24.26 13.46 9.00
CA ASP A 52 25.15 13.15 7.88
C ASP A 52 24.40 13.48 6.60
N ALA A 53 24.82 14.55 5.92
CA ALA A 53 24.27 15.00 4.65
C ALA A 53 24.39 13.95 3.53
N SER A 54 25.08 12.82 3.78
CA SER A 54 25.18 11.66 2.90
C SER A 54 23.98 10.71 2.95
N ARG A 55 23.20 10.68 4.05
CA ARG A 55 22.11 9.71 4.20
C ARG A 55 20.91 10.15 3.37
N THR A 56 20.57 9.31 2.39
CA THR A 56 19.46 9.53 1.46
C THR A 56 18.18 8.92 2.02
N SER A 57 17.05 9.54 1.74
CA SER A 57 15.72 9.00 2.07
C SER A 57 15.11 8.39 0.81
N ALA A 58 14.30 7.34 0.98
CA ALA A 58 13.67 6.66 -0.14
C ALA A 58 12.15 6.64 -0.03
N VAL A 59 11.48 6.81 -1.17
CA VAL A 59 10.09 6.40 -1.37
C VAL A 59 10.13 5.16 -2.23
N VAL A 60 9.51 4.06 -1.78
CA VAL A 60 9.26 2.88 -2.61
C VAL A 60 7.79 2.88 -3.00
N LEU A 61 7.52 3.18 -4.26
CA LEU A 61 6.20 3.04 -4.86
C LEU A 61 6.07 1.63 -5.40
N CYS A 62 5.17 0.84 -4.82
CA CYS A 62 4.67 -0.40 -5.37
C CYS A 62 3.39 -0.11 -6.16
N PRO A 63 3.44 0.02 -7.49
CA PRO A 63 2.27 0.42 -8.27
C PRO A 63 1.21 -0.69 -8.20
N SER A 64 -0.07 -0.30 -8.28
CA SER A 64 -1.19 -1.25 -8.28
C SER A 64 -2.26 -0.85 -9.31
N ALA A 65 -3.35 -1.62 -9.38
CA ALA A 65 -4.52 -1.27 -10.19
C ALA A 65 -5.25 -0.02 -9.69
N VAL A 66 -4.98 0.45 -8.47
CA VAL A 66 -5.49 1.72 -7.95
C VAL A 66 -4.55 2.84 -8.39
N LEU A 67 -4.79 3.34 -9.60
CA LEU A 67 -3.89 4.30 -10.26
C LEU A 67 -3.76 5.61 -9.51
N SER A 68 -4.82 6.04 -8.81
CA SER A 68 -4.80 7.24 -7.96
C SER A 68 -3.72 7.22 -6.88
N THR A 69 -3.32 6.04 -6.36
CA THR A 69 -2.18 5.92 -5.45
C THR A 69 -0.88 6.39 -6.11
N SER A 70 -0.63 5.95 -7.34
CA SER A 70 0.56 6.39 -8.08
C SER A 70 0.48 7.88 -8.41
N GLU A 71 -0.69 8.39 -8.82
CA GLU A 71 -0.87 9.82 -9.08
C GLU A 71 -0.57 10.69 -7.86
N THR A 72 -1.08 10.33 -6.68
CA THR A 72 -0.82 11.05 -5.43
C THR A 72 0.66 11.03 -5.09
N VAL A 73 1.31 9.87 -5.20
CA VAL A 73 2.75 9.74 -4.91
C VAL A 73 3.59 10.62 -5.84
N PHE A 74 3.36 10.55 -7.16
CA PHE A 74 4.10 11.39 -8.10
C PHE A 74 3.84 12.88 -7.87
N SER A 75 2.59 13.26 -7.59
CA SER A 75 2.24 14.66 -7.33
C SER A 75 2.93 15.19 -6.07
N MET A 76 2.83 14.47 -4.96
CA MET A 76 3.40 14.90 -3.67
C MET A 76 4.93 14.83 -3.67
N VAL A 77 5.54 13.82 -4.29
CA VAL A 77 7.00 13.76 -4.45
C VAL A 77 7.50 14.91 -5.31
N LYS A 78 6.81 15.23 -6.41
CA LYS A 78 7.14 16.38 -7.25
C LYS A 78 7.07 17.69 -6.44
N GLU A 79 5.96 17.90 -5.73
CA GLU A 79 5.77 19.10 -4.91
C GLU A 79 6.83 19.20 -3.80
N LEU A 80 7.17 18.09 -3.15
CA LEU A 80 8.20 18.04 -2.11
C LEU A 80 9.56 18.51 -2.64
N ILE A 81 9.97 18.01 -3.81
CA ILE A 81 11.24 18.38 -4.44
C ILE A 81 11.24 19.84 -4.90
N GLU A 82 10.11 20.35 -5.40
CA GLU A 82 9.98 21.73 -5.88
C GLU A 82 9.92 22.75 -4.73
N THR A 83 9.37 22.37 -3.57
CA THR A 83 9.16 23.27 -2.42
C THR A 83 10.25 23.19 -1.35
N THR A 84 11.00 22.09 -1.28
CA THR A 84 12.00 21.87 -0.23
C THR A 84 13.41 21.91 -0.79
N GLN A 85 14.33 22.63 -0.14
CA GLN A 85 15.77 22.65 -0.50
C GLN A 85 16.62 21.56 0.20
N SER A 86 16.01 20.75 1.08
CA SER A 86 16.69 19.75 1.91
C SER A 86 16.69 18.36 1.28
N GLY A 87 17.83 17.67 1.36
CA GLY A 87 17.94 16.24 1.05
C GLY A 87 17.89 15.89 -0.44
N SER A 88 18.51 14.76 -0.76
CA SER A 88 18.26 14.04 -2.01
C SER A 88 17.25 12.93 -1.74
N LEU A 89 16.37 12.67 -2.70
CA LEU A 89 15.34 11.64 -2.60
C LEU A 89 15.59 10.57 -3.66
N VAL A 90 15.39 9.31 -3.28
CA VAL A 90 15.33 8.19 -4.21
C VAL A 90 13.88 7.71 -4.29
N LEU A 91 13.32 7.70 -5.50
CA LEU A 91 12.06 7.04 -5.79
C LEU A 91 12.35 5.69 -6.44
N VAL A 92 11.99 4.60 -5.77
CA VAL A 92 12.05 3.25 -6.34
C VAL A 92 10.66 2.88 -6.82
N LEU A 93 10.53 2.63 -8.13
CA LEU A 93 9.35 2.03 -8.74
C LEU A 93 9.50 0.52 -8.65
N CYS A 94 8.71 -0.14 -7.82
CA CYS A 94 8.90 -1.54 -7.44
C CYS A 94 7.73 -2.41 -7.83
N GLY A 95 7.93 -3.27 -8.83
CA GLY A 95 6.92 -4.20 -9.29
C GLY A 95 7.32 -4.88 -10.60
N GLY A 96 7.40 -6.21 -10.55
CA GLY A 96 7.67 -7.06 -11.70
C GLY A 96 6.39 -7.52 -12.40
N ILE A 97 6.33 -8.81 -12.73
CA ILE A 97 5.14 -9.49 -13.24
C ILE A 97 4.63 -10.46 -12.16
N GLY A 98 3.40 -10.24 -11.70
CA GLY A 98 2.77 -11.00 -10.63
C GLY A 98 1.24 -11.00 -10.72
N HIS A 99 0.59 -11.39 -9.62
CA HIS A 99 -0.87 -11.56 -9.57
C HIS A 99 -1.68 -10.27 -9.82
N SER A 100 -1.08 -9.10 -9.62
CA SER A 100 -1.73 -7.80 -9.77
C SER A 100 -1.47 -7.14 -11.12
N THR A 101 -0.58 -7.70 -11.94
CA THR A 101 -0.10 -7.05 -13.17
C THR A 101 -1.22 -6.91 -14.21
N GLN A 102 -1.99 -7.97 -14.44
CA GLN A 102 -3.13 -7.90 -15.36
C GLN A 102 -4.19 -6.90 -14.88
N LEU A 103 -4.46 -6.86 -13.56
CA LEU A 103 -5.41 -5.91 -12.99
C LEU A 103 -4.98 -4.46 -13.22
N MET A 104 -3.67 -4.19 -13.14
CA MET A 104 -3.12 -2.87 -13.45
C MET A 104 -3.23 -2.54 -14.94
N HIS A 105 -2.89 -3.47 -15.82
CA HIS A 105 -3.03 -3.27 -17.27
C HIS A 105 -4.48 -2.99 -17.66
N ASP A 106 -5.44 -3.73 -17.07
CA ASP A 106 -6.88 -3.52 -17.27
C ASP A 106 -7.32 -2.16 -16.74
N ALA A 107 -6.85 -1.76 -15.55
CA ALA A 107 -7.13 -0.44 -14.99
C ALA A 107 -6.63 0.69 -15.90
N ILE A 108 -5.41 0.58 -16.43
CA ILE A 108 -4.85 1.54 -17.40
C ILE A 108 -5.71 1.59 -18.67
N ALA A 109 -6.11 0.43 -19.20
CA ALA A 109 -6.92 0.33 -20.41
C ALA A 109 -8.30 0.99 -20.26
N CYS A 110 -8.91 0.88 -19.08
CA CYS A 110 -10.21 1.47 -18.78
C CYS A 110 -10.14 2.93 -18.33
N HIS A 111 -8.96 3.45 -17.97
CA HIS A 111 -8.84 4.77 -17.38
C HIS A 111 -9.01 5.90 -18.42
N PRO A 112 -9.85 6.93 -18.17
CA PRO A 112 -10.10 8.02 -19.12
C PRO A 112 -8.84 8.77 -19.60
N LYS A 113 -7.84 8.91 -18.71
CA LYS A 113 -6.58 9.61 -18.99
C LYS A 113 -5.47 8.67 -19.49
N TYR A 114 -5.43 7.42 -19.04
CA TYR A 114 -4.28 6.51 -19.27
C TYR A 114 -4.52 5.45 -20.34
N SER A 115 -5.76 5.26 -20.79
CA SER A 115 -6.09 4.33 -21.89
C SER A 115 -5.26 4.55 -23.17
N ARG A 116 -4.74 5.77 -23.38
CA ARG A 116 -3.86 6.13 -24.50
C ARG A 116 -2.48 5.47 -24.48
N ILE A 117 -2.00 4.99 -23.32
CA ILE A 117 -0.70 4.33 -23.18
C ILE A 117 -0.80 2.80 -23.12
N THR A 118 -2.01 2.24 -23.17
CA THR A 118 -2.29 0.80 -23.04
C THR A 118 -1.36 -0.07 -23.88
N ASP A 119 -1.25 0.21 -25.17
CA ASP A 119 -0.42 -0.59 -26.09
C ASP A 119 1.08 -0.53 -25.77
N ARG A 120 1.53 0.53 -25.09
CA ARG A 120 2.93 0.73 -24.70
C ARG A 120 3.28 0.01 -23.40
N VAL A 121 2.32 -0.16 -22.50
CA VAL A 121 2.55 -0.75 -21.16
C VAL A 121 2.12 -2.21 -21.07
N ARG A 122 1.35 -2.71 -22.05
CA ARG A 122 0.89 -4.10 -22.08
C ARG A 122 2.07 -5.07 -22.00
N MET A 123 1.94 -6.11 -21.17
CA MET A 123 2.98 -7.12 -20.89
C MET A 123 4.26 -6.58 -20.25
N LEU A 124 4.33 -5.30 -19.88
CA LEU A 124 5.47 -4.77 -19.13
C LEU A 124 5.29 -5.05 -17.62
N PRO A 125 6.41 -5.20 -16.89
CA PRO A 125 6.42 -5.12 -15.44
C PRO A 125 5.67 -3.88 -14.92
N GLU A 126 5.08 -4.01 -13.74
CA GLU A 126 4.31 -2.95 -13.07
C GLU A 126 5.10 -1.63 -12.96
N ALA A 127 6.39 -1.70 -12.60
CA ALA A 127 7.25 -0.53 -12.47
C ALA A 127 7.52 0.23 -13.78
N HIS A 128 7.47 -0.44 -14.93
CA HIS A 128 7.70 0.15 -16.25
C HIS A 128 6.49 0.91 -16.80
N SER A 129 5.33 0.79 -16.16
CA SER A 129 4.14 1.54 -16.55
C SER A 129 4.20 3.02 -16.13
N MET A 130 5.28 3.42 -15.44
CA MET A 130 5.45 4.75 -14.82
C MET A 130 6.61 5.54 -15.45
N GLY A 131 6.54 6.87 -15.39
CA GLY A 131 7.56 7.76 -15.95
C GLY A 131 8.84 7.80 -15.11
N THR A 132 10.00 7.87 -15.78
CA THR A 132 11.34 7.84 -15.15
C THR A 132 12.10 9.17 -15.27
N ASP A 133 11.39 10.29 -15.33
CA ASP A 133 12.01 11.60 -15.53
C ASP A 133 12.92 11.97 -14.36
N LYS A 134 14.23 12.01 -14.61
CA LYS A 134 15.22 12.46 -13.63
C LYS A 134 15.10 13.97 -13.43
N ARG A 135 15.22 14.41 -12.18
CA ARG A 135 15.27 15.83 -11.80
C ARG A 135 16.43 16.06 -10.86
N ASP A 136 16.84 17.32 -10.73
CA ASP A 136 17.83 17.67 -9.72
C ASP A 136 17.31 17.24 -8.34
N ARG A 137 18.14 16.54 -7.56
CA ARG A 137 17.83 15.93 -6.26
C ARG A 137 16.80 14.78 -6.22
N LEU A 138 16.32 14.29 -7.36
CA LEU A 138 15.47 13.09 -7.45
C LEU A 138 16.12 12.03 -8.34
N ALA A 139 16.57 10.94 -7.72
CA ALA A 139 16.93 9.72 -8.43
C ALA A 139 15.72 8.81 -8.55
N VAL A 140 15.41 8.35 -9.77
CA VAL A 140 14.37 7.34 -10.01
C VAL A 140 15.04 6.02 -10.36
N LEU A 141 14.73 4.98 -9.59
CA LEU A 141 15.20 3.61 -9.80
C LEU A 141 14.00 2.72 -10.14
N VAL A 142 14.25 1.65 -10.90
CA VAL A 142 13.23 0.68 -11.31
C VAL A 142 13.64 -0.70 -10.80
N GLU A 143 12.72 -1.37 -10.13
CA GLU A 143 12.79 -2.77 -9.75
C GLU A 143 11.63 -3.51 -10.44
N ASP A 144 11.96 -4.38 -11.38
CA ASP A 144 11.03 -4.99 -12.34
C ASP A 144 11.02 -6.54 -12.29
N THR A 145 11.62 -7.12 -11.26
CA THR A 145 11.82 -8.57 -11.12
C THR A 145 10.91 -9.22 -10.07
N SER A 146 10.31 -8.43 -9.17
CA SER A 146 9.44 -8.94 -8.12
C SER A 146 8.16 -9.57 -8.65
N THR A 147 7.84 -10.78 -8.18
CA THR A 147 6.63 -11.50 -8.60
C THR A 147 5.51 -11.48 -7.56
N ASN A 148 5.77 -10.92 -6.38
CA ASN A 148 4.80 -10.76 -5.29
C ASN A 148 5.28 -9.71 -4.26
N CYS A 149 4.36 -9.25 -3.40
CA CYS A 149 4.62 -8.20 -2.42
C CYS A 149 5.78 -8.48 -1.45
N ALA A 150 6.04 -9.75 -1.07
CA ALA A 150 7.14 -10.06 -0.16
C ALA A 150 8.49 -9.86 -0.85
N LEU A 151 8.57 -10.16 -2.15
CA LEU A 151 9.75 -9.93 -2.96
C LEU A 151 9.98 -8.45 -3.28
N ASN A 152 8.93 -7.62 -3.29
CA ASN A 152 9.08 -6.17 -3.48
C ASN A 152 10.08 -5.58 -2.47
N ALA A 153 9.95 -5.91 -1.18
CA ALA A 153 10.87 -5.42 -0.14
C ALA A 153 12.32 -5.90 -0.37
N VAL A 154 12.48 -7.20 -0.65
CA VAL A 154 13.79 -7.82 -0.89
C VAL A 154 14.49 -7.19 -2.11
N ASN A 155 13.77 -7.06 -3.22
CA ASN A 155 14.37 -6.59 -4.47
C ASN A 155 14.53 -5.06 -4.49
N ALA A 156 13.62 -4.30 -3.86
CA ALA A 156 13.82 -2.86 -3.69
C ALA A 156 15.11 -2.57 -2.90
N ARG A 157 15.38 -3.33 -1.81
CA ARG A 157 16.66 -3.24 -1.10
C ARG A 157 17.84 -3.54 -2.01
N LYS A 158 17.79 -4.63 -2.80
CA LYS A 158 18.89 -4.95 -3.75
C LYS A 158 19.13 -3.83 -4.76
N VAL A 159 18.08 -3.21 -5.28
CA VAL A 159 18.19 -2.08 -6.21
C VAL A 159 18.79 -0.86 -5.53
N LEU A 160 18.39 -0.55 -4.30
CA LEU A 160 18.99 0.51 -3.49
C LEU A 160 20.49 0.25 -3.25
N ASP A 161 20.84 -0.95 -2.77
CA ASP A 161 22.22 -1.36 -2.47
C ASP A 161 23.11 -1.30 -3.73
N ALA A 162 22.63 -1.80 -4.87
CA ALA A 162 23.35 -1.80 -6.14
C ALA A 162 23.62 -0.38 -6.69
N ASN A 163 22.84 0.61 -6.25
CA ASN A 163 23.01 2.02 -6.63
C ASN A 163 23.68 2.86 -5.52
N GLY A 164 24.24 2.21 -4.49
CA GLY A 164 25.01 2.86 -3.42
C GLY A 164 24.19 3.38 -2.24
N TYR A 165 22.87 3.16 -2.23
CA TYR A 165 21.96 3.59 -1.16
C TYR A 165 21.84 2.52 -0.06
N THR A 166 22.96 2.16 0.57
CA THR A 166 23.05 0.99 1.47
C THR A 166 22.58 1.23 2.91
N SER A 167 22.53 2.49 3.36
CA SER A 167 22.08 2.88 4.70
C SER A 167 21.11 4.07 4.65
N PRO A 168 19.94 3.92 4.00
CA PRO A 168 18.95 5.00 3.91
C PRO A 168 18.55 5.49 5.31
N LEU A 169 18.20 6.76 5.42
CA LEU A 169 17.68 7.32 6.68
C LEU A 169 16.28 6.77 6.98
N SER A 170 15.45 6.76 5.95
CA SER A 170 14.04 6.38 6.01
C SER A 170 13.59 5.77 4.69
N ILE A 171 12.58 4.91 4.79
CA ILE A 171 11.90 4.31 3.64
C ILE A 171 10.40 4.50 3.84
N VAL A 172 9.81 5.35 3.01
CA VAL A 172 8.36 5.48 2.89
C VAL A 172 7.87 4.48 1.86
N VAL A 173 6.97 3.58 2.27
CA VAL A 173 6.41 2.55 1.39
C VAL A 173 5.03 3.02 0.93
N ALA A 174 4.91 3.33 -0.35
CA ALA A 174 3.64 3.63 -0.99
C ALA A 174 3.12 2.41 -1.74
N GLN A 175 1.94 1.92 -1.37
CA GLN A 175 1.39 0.64 -1.83
C GLN A 175 -0.14 0.71 -1.86
N ASP A 176 -0.76 -0.23 -2.58
CA ASP A 176 -2.18 -0.54 -2.45
C ASP A 176 -2.63 -0.54 -0.96
N PRO A 177 -3.68 0.23 -0.59
CA PRO A 177 -4.14 0.32 0.79
C PRO A 177 -4.40 -1.01 1.47
N THR A 178 -4.82 -2.04 0.73
CA THR A 178 -5.09 -3.35 1.32
C THR A 178 -3.82 -4.10 1.71
N MET A 179 -2.67 -3.78 1.11
CA MET A 179 -1.41 -4.52 1.27
C MET A 179 -0.30 -3.69 1.94
N CYS A 180 -0.58 -2.42 2.28
CA CYS A 180 0.42 -1.45 2.69
C CYS A 180 1.12 -1.85 4.00
N ARG A 181 0.36 -2.13 5.07
CA ARG A 181 0.93 -2.58 6.37
C ARG A 181 1.82 -3.82 6.21
N ARG A 182 1.34 -4.85 5.49
CA ARG A 182 2.12 -6.09 5.29
C ARG A 182 3.40 -5.84 4.50
N THR A 183 3.37 -4.91 3.54
CA THR A 183 4.56 -4.54 2.76
C THR A 183 5.57 -3.81 3.64
N VAL A 184 5.14 -2.90 4.51
CA VAL A 184 6.00 -2.27 5.52
C VAL A 184 6.64 -3.31 6.45
N ALA A 185 5.86 -4.26 6.97
CA ALA A 185 6.38 -5.33 7.82
C ALA A 185 7.39 -6.24 7.09
N ALA A 186 7.28 -6.39 5.76
CA ALA A 186 8.27 -7.08 4.94
C ALA A 186 9.57 -6.29 4.82
N PHE A 187 9.48 -4.96 4.67
CA PHE A 187 10.64 -4.07 4.67
C PHE A 187 11.38 -4.11 6.01
N GLU A 188 10.66 -4.04 7.13
CA GLU A 188 11.24 -4.18 8.47
C GLU A 188 11.99 -5.51 8.62
N GLN A 189 11.41 -6.61 8.14
CA GLN A 189 12.04 -7.94 8.17
C GLN A 189 13.30 -7.98 7.30
N VAL A 190 13.25 -7.38 6.11
CA VAL A 190 14.37 -7.34 5.17
C VAL A 190 15.54 -6.54 5.73
N TYR A 191 15.31 -5.51 6.55
CA TYR A 191 16.36 -4.70 7.17
C TYR A 191 16.71 -5.12 8.61
N ALA A 192 16.17 -6.23 9.10
CA ALA A 192 16.44 -6.72 10.46
C ALA A 192 17.92 -7.08 10.72
N ASP A 193 18.73 -7.26 9.67
CA ASP A 193 20.18 -7.46 9.75
C ASP A 193 20.98 -6.18 10.05
N LYS A 194 20.34 -5.00 10.00
CA LYS A 194 20.97 -3.68 10.16
C LYS A 194 20.58 -2.98 11.47
N VAL A 195 20.67 -3.66 12.60
CA VAL A 195 20.13 -3.20 13.91
C VAL A 195 20.50 -1.76 14.28
N ASP A 196 21.75 -1.33 14.07
CA ASP A 196 22.22 0.03 14.45
C ASP A 196 21.96 1.11 13.39
N GLU A 197 21.66 0.71 12.15
CA GLU A 197 21.54 1.59 10.98
C GLU A 197 20.19 1.46 10.26
N ALA A 198 19.25 0.68 10.79
CA ALA A 198 17.98 0.38 10.15
C ALA A 198 17.23 1.67 9.80
N PRO A 199 16.75 1.81 8.56
CA PRO A 199 15.94 2.97 8.20
C PRO A 199 14.64 2.96 8.97
N THR A 200 14.08 4.15 9.16
CA THR A 200 12.73 4.29 9.71
C THR A 200 11.71 4.02 8.61
N PHE A 201 10.72 3.17 8.88
CA PHE A 201 9.70 2.83 7.89
C PHE A 201 8.41 3.61 8.13
N SER A 202 7.71 3.97 7.05
CA SER A 202 6.40 4.61 7.13
C SER A 202 5.47 4.10 6.04
N SER A 203 4.21 3.91 6.41
CA SER A 203 3.14 3.39 5.57
C SER A 203 2.38 4.52 4.87
N TRP A 204 2.35 4.48 3.53
CA TRP A 204 1.72 5.51 2.70
C TRP A 204 0.74 4.93 1.66
N PRO A 205 -0.47 4.53 2.08
CA PRO A 205 -1.48 4.00 1.16
C PRO A 205 -2.18 5.09 0.31
N THR A 206 -1.88 6.36 0.58
CA THR A 206 -2.48 7.59 0.02
C THR A 206 -3.96 7.84 0.33
N PHE A 207 -4.65 6.84 0.87
CA PHE A 207 -5.97 6.96 1.49
C PHE A 207 -6.32 5.69 2.27
N VAL A 208 -7.37 5.77 3.09
CA VAL A 208 -8.00 4.60 3.72
C VAL A 208 -9.37 4.35 3.07
N PRO A 209 -9.57 3.21 2.36
CA PRO A 209 -10.86 2.87 1.79
C PRO A 209 -11.93 2.73 2.88
N ARG A 210 -13.10 3.35 2.68
CA ARG A 210 -14.26 3.19 3.55
C ARG A 210 -15.45 2.68 2.76
N VAL A 211 -16.31 1.92 3.43
CA VAL A 211 -17.54 1.37 2.87
C VAL A 211 -18.75 1.72 3.74
N ALA A 212 -19.89 1.83 3.08
CA ALA A 212 -21.20 2.07 3.69
C ALA A 212 -22.25 1.16 3.01
N PRO A 213 -23.44 0.99 3.61
CA PRO A 213 -24.56 0.38 2.91
C PRO A 213 -24.87 1.14 1.62
N ALA A 214 -25.15 0.41 0.54
CA ALA A 214 -25.52 1.01 -0.74
C ALA A 214 -26.91 1.68 -0.65
N ASP A 215 -27.05 2.89 -1.21
CA ASP A 215 -28.33 3.63 -1.24
C ASP A 215 -29.38 2.96 -2.14
N SER A 216 -28.94 2.27 -3.19
CA SER A 216 -29.80 1.56 -4.16
C SER A 216 -29.09 0.28 -4.62
N PRO A 217 -29.30 -0.86 -3.96
CA PRO A 217 -28.65 -2.11 -4.35
C PRO A 217 -29.15 -2.55 -5.75
N PRO A 218 -28.27 -3.02 -6.65
CA PRO A 218 -28.66 -3.48 -7.98
C PRO A 218 -29.69 -4.62 -7.91
N LEU A 219 -30.82 -4.46 -8.60
CA LEU A 219 -31.90 -5.45 -8.66
C LEU A 219 -31.46 -6.81 -9.26
N GLU A 220 -30.31 -6.87 -9.93
CA GLU A 220 -29.79 -8.07 -10.61
C GLU A 220 -28.84 -8.92 -9.74
N LYS A 221 -28.42 -8.44 -8.55
CA LYS A 221 -27.57 -9.19 -7.59
C LYS A 221 -28.23 -9.28 -6.22
N VAL A 222 -29.48 -9.74 -6.19
CA VAL A 222 -30.22 -10.00 -4.94
C VAL A 222 -29.57 -11.20 -4.24
N GLY A 223 -28.97 -10.98 -3.06
CA GLY A 223 -28.54 -12.05 -2.15
C GLY A 223 -27.05 -12.11 -1.78
N SER A 224 -26.17 -11.30 -2.38
CA SER A 224 -24.76 -11.19 -1.94
C SER A 224 -24.55 -9.99 -1.02
N LEU A 225 -23.79 -10.16 0.06
CA LEU A 225 -23.42 -9.04 0.94
C LEU A 225 -22.70 -7.92 0.18
N THR A 226 -21.89 -8.26 -0.83
CA THR A 226 -21.08 -7.29 -1.58
C THR A 226 -21.90 -6.39 -2.48
N SER A 227 -23.13 -6.77 -2.87
CA SER A 227 -24.04 -5.90 -3.64
C SER A 227 -24.79 -4.89 -2.77
N LEU A 228 -24.80 -5.10 -1.45
CA LEU A 228 -25.43 -4.23 -0.45
C LEU A 228 -24.46 -3.18 0.10
N LEU A 229 -23.21 -3.16 -0.36
CA LEU A 229 -22.16 -2.27 0.09
C LEU A 229 -21.64 -1.43 -1.08
N SER A 230 -21.31 -0.18 -0.79
CA SER A 230 -20.63 0.73 -1.71
C SER A 230 -19.49 1.43 -0.99
N TYR A 231 -18.51 1.92 -1.75
CA TYR A 231 -17.50 2.79 -1.16
C TYR A 231 -18.15 4.08 -0.65
N ASP A 232 -17.70 4.50 0.52
CA ASP A 232 -18.04 5.79 1.09
C ASP A 232 -17.02 6.83 0.59
N PHE A 233 -17.49 7.68 -0.31
CA PHE A 233 -16.68 8.75 -0.90
C PHE A 233 -16.81 10.10 -0.17
N SER A 234 -17.53 10.16 0.96
CA SER A 234 -17.81 11.43 1.66
C SER A 234 -16.55 12.17 2.13
N GLY A 235 -15.41 11.48 2.25
CA GLY A 235 -14.10 12.05 2.55
C GLY A 235 -13.14 12.18 1.36
N PHE A 236 -13.59 12.03 0.11
CA PHE A 236 -12.75 12.01 -1.08
C PHE A 236 -13.03 13.17 -2.03
N GLU A 237 -11.98 13.83 -2.54
CA GLU A 237 -12.09 14.68 -3.73
C GLU A 237 -12.44 13.85 -4.99
N ASP A 238 -13.24 14.43 -5.88
CA ASP A 238 -14.25 13.81 -6.77
C ASP A 238 -13.72 12.78 -7.81
N ASN A 239 -12.40 12.69 -8.00
CA ASN A 239 -11.78 12.07 -9.18
C ASN A 239 -11.55 10.55 -9.03
N ARG A 240 -11.78 9.97 -7.84
CA ARG A 240 -11.31 8.60 -7.48
C ARG A 240 -12.36 7.50 -7.62
N LYS A 241 -13.59 7.83 -8.05
CA LYS A 241 -14.74 6.89 -8.03
C LYS A 241 -14.63 5.72 -9.00
N THR A 242 -13.82 5.82 -10.05
CA THR A 242 -13.68 4.80 -11.10
C THR A 242 -12.47 3.89 -10.94
N ASP A 243 -11.60 4.18 -9.98
CA ASP A 243 -10.24 3.60 -9.93
C ASP A 243 -10.05 2.64 -8.75
N LEU A 244 -11.14 2.24 -8.10
CA LEU A 244 -11.13 1.32 -6.96
C LEU A 244 -11.51 -0.10 -7.40
N TRP A 245 -11.12 -1.08 -6.58
CA TRP A 245 -11.49 -2.48 -6.80
C TRP A 245 -13.01 -2.65 -6.81
N SER A 246 -13.51 -3.68 -7.50
CA SER A 246 -14.89 -4.12 -7.26
C SER A 246 -15.08 -4.46 -5.77
N MET A 247 -16.29 -4.26 -5.24
CA MET A 247 -16.56 -4.53 -3.81
C MET A 247 -16.21 -5.98 -3.43
N GLU A 248 -16.47 -6.93 -4.33
CA GLU A 248 -16.08 -8.32 -4.16
C GLU A 248 -14.56 -8.51 -4.05
N ARG A 249 -13.79 -7.88 -4.93
CA ARG A 249 -12.33 -7.94 -4.88
C ARG A 249 -11.78 -7.28 -3.62
N PHE A 250 -12.30 -6.12 -3.24
CA PHE A 250 -11.88 -5.42 -2.03
C PHE A 250 -12.09 -6.27 -0.78
N MET A 251 -13.27 -6.87 -0.63
CA MET A 251 -13.56 -7.74 0.50
C MET A 251 -12.69 -9.00 0.52
N SER A 252 -12.42 -9.58 -0.66
CA SER A 252 -11.48 -10.71 -0.81
C SER A 252 -10.06 -10.34 -0.37
N LEU A 253 -9.59 -9.13 -0.71
CA LEU A 253 -8.30 -8.62 -0.26
C LEU A 253 -8.27 -8.45 1.27
N LEU A 254 -9.25 -7.77 1.86
CA LEU A 254 -9.32 -7.58 3.32
C LEU A 254 -9.29 -8.90 4.10
N ILE A 255 -10.07 -9.89 3.65
CA ILE A 255 -10.10 -11.20 4.30
C ILE A 255 -8.79 -11.95 4.12
N GLY A 256 -8.12 -11.80 2.97
CA GLY A 256 -6.85 -12.46 2.70
C GLY A 256 -5.67 -11.89 3.50
N GLU A 257 -5.72 -10.62 3.90
CA GLU A 257 -4.57 -9.92 4.49
C GLU A 257 -4.37 -10.21 5.99
N ILE A 258 -5.45 -10.35 6.75
CA ILE A 258 -5.33 -10.65 8.20
C ILE A 258 -4.65 -12.01 8.45
N PRO A 259 -5.05 -13.14 7.83
CA PRO A 259 -4.35 -14.42 8.01
C PRO A 259 -2.88 -14.38 7.60
N ARG A 260 -2.54 -13.61 6.55
CA ARG A 260 -1.15 -13.43 6.14
C ARG A 260 -0.33 -12.72 7.22
N MET A 261 -0.93 -11.75 7.93
CA MET A 261 -0.23 -11.00 8.98
C MET A 261 -0.26 -11.66 10.35
N ARG A 262 -1.08 -12.69 10.58
CA ARG A 262 -1.04 -13.45 11.83
C ARG A 262 0.34 -14.08 12.02
N ASP A 263 0.78 -14.13 13.26
CA ASP A 263 2.03 -14.79 13.63
C ASP A 263 1.74 -16.18 14.21
N ASP A 264 1.31 -17.05 13.31
CA ASP A 264 1.05 -18.48 13.52
C ASP A 264 1.72 -19.30 12.40
N GLU A 265 1.47 -20.61 12.36
CA GLU A 265 2.11 -21.55 11.43
C GLU A 265 1.78 -21.29 9.95
N ASP A 266 0.62 -20.70 9.66
CA ASP A 266 0.15 -20.41 8.30
C ASP A 266 0.47 -18.98 7.85
N GLY A 267 0.69 -18.10 8.82
CA GLY A 267 0.98 -16.69 8.64
C GLY A 267 2.39 -16.39 8.14
N TYR A 268 2.64 -15.12 7.85
CA TYR A 268 3.89 -14.69 7.21
C TYR A 268 4.95 -14.25 8.22
N GLY A 269 4.56 -14.14 9.50
CA GLY A 269 5.42 -13.75 10.62
C GLY A 269 6.45 -14.83 11.00
N PRO A 270 7.26 -14.57 12.04
CA PRO A 270 8.33 -15.47 12.50
C PRO A 270 7.90 -16.90 12.82
N ARG A 271 6.66 -17.13 13.27
CA ARG A 271 6.14 -18.47 13.60
C ARG A 271 5.64 -19.27 12.39
N GLY A 272 5.55 -18.63 11.23
CA GLY A 272 5.14 -19.23 9.96
C GLY A 272 6.23 -19.08 8.92
N LYS A 273 5.98 -18.28 7.88
CA LYS A 273 6.90 -18.15 6.73
C LYS A 273 8.15 -17.28 6.99
N GLY A 274 8.18 -16.50 8.07
CA GLY A 274 9.32 -15.62 8.40
C GLY A 274 9.62 -14.53 7.37
N SER A 275 8.63 -14.15 6.55
CA SER A 275 8.77 -13.18 5.46
C SER A 275 8.36 -11.75 5.84
N ILE A 276 7.75 -11.57 7.01
CA ILE A 276 7.48 -10.28 7.65
C ILE A 276 7.85 -10.38 9.13
N VAL A 277 8.04 -9.23 9.79
CA VAL A 277 8.16 -9.18 11.26
C VAL A 277 6.84 -9.56 11.93
N HIS A 278 6.87 -9.80 13.24
CA HIS A 278 5.64 -9.93 14.03
C HIS A 278 4.76 -8.68 13.86
N VAL A 279 3.47 -8.89 13.63
CA VAL A 279 2.47 -7.82 13.60
C VAL A 279 1.46 -8.05 14.72
N ASP A 280 1.39 -7.12 15.66
CA ASP A 280 0.35 -7.11 16.68
C ASP A 280 -1.03 -6.82 16.06
N ILE A 281 -1.88 -7.83 15.94
CA ILE A 281 -3.26 -7.69 15.46
C ILE A 281 -4.20 -7.50 16.66
N PRO A 282 -4.80 -6.30 16.85
CA PRO A 282 -5.70 -6.06 17.97
C PRO A 282 -6.94 -6.95 17.91
N GLN A 283 -7.45 -7.37 19.08
CA GLN A 283 -8.64 -8.22 19.17
C GLN A 283 -9.84 -7.67 18.38
N ARG A 284 -10.03 -6.34 18.38
CA ARG A 284 -11.10 -5.69 17.60
C ARG A 284 -11.00 -5.96 16.09
N VAL A 285 -9.78 -6.08 15.56
CA VAL A 285 -9.51 -6.37 14.14
C VAL A 285 -9.77 -7.85 13.86
N GLU A 286 -9.34 -8.74 14.77
CA GLU A 286 -9.65 -10.17 14.71
C GLU A 286 -11.16 -10.43 14.71
N ASP A 287 -11.91 -9.77 15.58
CA ASP A 287 -13.36 -9.93 15.68
C ASP A 287 -14.06 -9.39 14.42
N ALA A 288 -13.62 -8.23 13.91
CA ALA A 288 -14.11 -7.67 12.66
C ALA A 288 -13.83 -8.60 11.47
N TRP A 289 -12.61 -9.13 11.37
CA TRP A 289 -12.27 -10.09 10.32
C TRP A 289 -13.10 -11.37 10.41
N LYS A 290 -13.29 -11.95 11.60
CA LYS A 290 -14.11 -13.16 11.80
C LYS A 290 -15.55 -12.91 11.35
N LEU A 291 -16.10 -11.75 11.68
CA LEU A 291 -17.45 -11.35 11.24
C LEU A 291 -17.52 -11.30 9.71
N LEU A 292 -16.60 -10.60 9.04
CA LEU A 292 -16.57 -10.50 7.58
C LEU A 292 -16.41 -11.87 6.91
N HIS A 293 -15.45 -12.68 7.39
CA HIS A 293 -15.17 -14.00 6.86
C HIS A 293 -16.42 -14.89 6.93
N ASN A 294 -17.13 -14.88 8.06
CA ASN A 294 -18.35 -15.67 8.23
C ASN A 294 -19.48 -15.19 7.31
N LEU A 295 -19.69 -13.87 7.21
CA LEU A 295 -20.76 -13.31 6.38
C LEU A 295 -20.52 -13.55 4.88
N LEU A 296 -19.28 -13.45 4.41
CA LEU A 296 -18.95 -13.75 3.02
C LEU A 296 -18.93 -15.25 2.72
N GLY A 297 -18.48 -16.09 3.66
CA GLY A 297 -18.53 -17.55 3.50
C GLY A 297 -19.96 -18.12 3.46
N GLN A 298 -20.92 -17.45 4.10
CA GLN A 298 -22.35 -17.79 4.02
C GLN A 298 -22.99 -17.39 2.69
N SER A 299 -22.41 -16.44 1.95
CA SER A 299 -22.94 -15.98 0.65
C SER A 299 -22.60 -16.92 -0.52
N VAL A 300 -21.81 -17.97 -0.29
CA VAL A 300 -21.35 -18.97 -1.29
C VAL A 300 -22.09 -20.32 -1.15
N ARG A 301 -23.06 -20.42 -0.22
CA ARG A 301 -23.87 -21.64 -0.01
C ARG A 301 -25.33 -21.45 -0.41
#